data_AF-A0A1N5WU63-F1
#
_entry.id   AF-A0A1N5WU63-F1
#
_cell.length_a   1.000
_cell.length_b   1.000
_cell.length_c   1.000
_cell.angle_alpha   90.00
_cell.angle_beta   90.00
_cell.angle_gamma   90.00
#
_symmetry.space_group_name_H-M   'P 1'
#
loop_
_entity.id
_entity.type
_entity.pdbx_description
1 polymer ?
#
loop_
_entity_poly.entity_id
_entity_poly.type
_entity_poly.pdbx_seq_one_letter_code
_entity_poly.pdbx_strand_id
1 'polypeptide(L)'
;MRRALSIIGTVLGLIIALYFIVRAVIELFIIDFSDPASYRNDWGGPDLPGVLAVHCGPGFLAAAIIVLVMMRRSRVKAERV
;
A
#
# COMPACT_ATOMS: atom_id res chain seq x y z
N MET A 1 -19.40 -22.67 -1.24
CA MET A 1 -18.07 -22.62 -0.58
C MET A 1 -17.02 -21.81 -1.36
N ARG A 2 -16.65 -22.15 -2.60
CA ARG A 2 -15.60 -21.42 -3.38
C ARG A 2 -15.86 -19.92 -3.57
N ARG A 3 -17.11 -19.51 -3.84
CA ARG A 3 -17.49 -18.09 -3.97
C ARG A 3 -17.36 -17.31 -2.65
N ALA A 4 -17.81 -17.89 -1.54
CA ALA A 4 -17.70 -17.27 -0.22
C ALA A 4 -16.23 -17.09 0.18
N LEU A 5 -15.39 -18.10 -0.04
CA LEU A 5 -13.95 -18.00 0.23
C LEU A 5 -13.28 -16.90 -0.61
N SER A 6 -13.66 -16.76 -1.88
CA SER A 6 -13.16 -15.70 -2.76
C SER A 6 -13.58 -14.29 -2.30
N ILE A 7 -14.83 -14.14 -1.85
CA ILE A 7 -15.32 -12.86 -1.31
C ILE A 7 -14.57 -12.51 -0.02
N ILE A 8 -14.45 -13.45 0.92
CA ILE A 8 -13.74 -13.24 2.18
C ILE A 8 -12.29 -12.85 1.91
N GLY A 9 -11.59 -13.58 1.05
CA GLY A 9 -10.21 -13.26 0.68
C GLY A 9 -10.08 -11.88 0.05
N THR A 10 -11.04 -11.47 -0.79
CA THR A 10 -11.07 -10.14 -1.40
C THR A 10 -11.27 -9.05 -0.35
N VAL A 11 -12.22 -9.22 0.57
CA VAL A 11 -12.50 -8.24 1.63
C VAL A 11 -11.30 -8.09 2.56
N LEU A 12 -10.74 -9.20 3.05
CA LEU A 12 -9.56 -9.18 3.90
C LEU A 12 -8.37 -8.55 3.19
N GLY A 13 -8.13 -8.90 1.93
CA GLY A 13 -7.08 -8.31 1.10
C GLY A 13 -7.24 -6.80 0.94
N LEU A 14 -8.47 -6.31 0.73
CA LEU A 14 -8.76 -4.88 0.64
C LEU A 14 -8.55 -4.15 1.96
N ILE A 15 -8.94 -4.74 3.09
CA ILE A 15 -8.70 -4.16 4.42
C ILE A 15 -7.20 -4.01 4.67
N ILE A 16 -6.42 -5.06 4.41
CA ILE A 16 -4.96 -5.04 4.58
C ILE A 16 -4.31 -4.01 3.64
N ALA A 17 -4.74 -3.98 2.37
CA ALA A 17 -4.24 -3.03 1.39
C ALA A 17 -4.53 -1.57 1.82
N LEU A 18 -5.76 -1.30 2.26
CA LEU A 18 -6.15 0.03 2.72
C LEU A 18 -5.37 0.46 3.95
N TYR A 19 -5.16 -0.45 4.91
CA TYR A 19 -4.33 -0.18 6.09
C TYR A 19 -2.92 0.29 5.68
N PHE A 20 -2.25 -0.41 4.75
CA PHE A 20 -0.92 -0.01 4.30
C PHE A 20 -0.91 1.30 3.53
N ILE A 21 -1.94 1.58 2.72
CA ILE A 21 -2.06 2.85 1.99
C ILE A 21 -2.24 4.01 2.97
N VAL A 22 -3.16 3.89 3.92
CA VAL A 22 -3.42 4.94 4.91
C VAL A 22 -2.18 5.17 5.77
N ARG A 23 -1.51 4.09 6.23
CA ARG A 23 -0.24 4.19 6.96
C ARG A 23 0.82 4.94 6.16
N ALA A 24 1.01 4.59 4.89
CA ALA A 24 1.98 5.26 4.01
C ALA A 24 1.68 6.75 3.85
N VAL A 25 0.41 7.12 3.68
CA VAL A 25 0.01 8.53 3.57
C VAL A 25 0.27 9.27 4.87
N ILE A 26 -0.16 8.71 6.01
CA ILE A 26 0.01 9.33 7.33
C ILE A 26 1.50 9.54 7.65
N GLU A 27 2.35 8.55 7.35
CA GLU A 27 3.79 8.63 7.63
C GLU A 27 4.45 9.85 6.96
N LEU A 28 4.07 10.16 5.72
CA LEU A 28 4.59 11.33 4.99
C LEU A 28 4.26 12.67 5.65
N PHE A 29 3.27 12.72 6.55
CA PHE A 29 2.92 13.91 7.31
C PHE A 29 3.47 13.90 8.75
N ILE A 30 3.83 12.72 9.28
CA ILE A 30 4.39 12.58 10.63
C ILE A 30 5.91 12.77 10.63
N ILE A 31 6.61 12.28 9.60
CA ILE A 31 8.07 12.40 9.51
C ILE A 31 8.46 13.88 9.34
N ASP A 32 9.29 14.38 10.25
CA ASP A 32 9.99 15.64 10.08
C ASP A 32 11.22 15.44 9.19
N PHE A 33 11.10 15.81 7.91
CA PHE A 33 12.18 15.68 6.94
C PHE A 33 13.39 16.59 7.22
N SER A 34 13.24 17.58 8.12
CA SER A 34 14.30 18.53 8.47
C SER A 34 15.10 18.11 9.70
N ASP A 35 14.61 17.17 10.50
CA ASP A 35 15.27 16.67 11.70
C ASP A 35 15.47 15.15 11.67
N PRO A 36 16.68 14.67 11.29
CA PRO A 36 17.00 13.25 11.33
C PRO A 36 16.84 12.61 12.72
N ALA A 37 16.91 13.39 13.82
CA ALA A 37 16.68 12.84 15.14
C ALA A 37 15.26 12.28 15.31
N SER A 38 14.29 12.77 14.53
CA SER A 38 12.90 12.35 14.60
C SER A 38 12.65 10.95 14.02
N TYR A 39 13.46 10.48 13.05
CA TYR A 39 13.23 9.22 12.32
C TYR A 39 14.42 8.26 12.30
N ARG A 40 15.62 8.69 12.72
CA ARG A 40 16.86 7.87 12.62
C ARG A 40 16.81 6.53 13.36
N ASN A 41 15.97 6.43 14.39
CA ASN A 41 15.84 5.22 15.20
C ASN A 41 14.64 4.36 14.77
N ASP A 42 13.89 4.80 13.77
CA ASP A 42 12.77 4.05 13.21
C ASP A 42 13.27 2.93 12.29
N TRP A 43 12.40 1.98 11.99
CA TRP A 43 12.74 0.87 11.11
C TRP A 43 13.04 1.35 9.70
N GLY A 44 14.26 1.09 9.24
CA GLY A 44 14.79 1.61 7.98
C GLY A 44 15.69 2.83 8.13
N GLY A 45 15.84 3.39 9.34
CA GLY A 45 16.85 4.42 9.65
C GLY A 45 18.28 3.86 9.61
N PRO A 46 19.32 4.72 9.70
CA PRO A 46 19.26 6.15 10.00
C PRO A 46 18.88 7.05 8.82
N ASP A 47 18.91 6.50 7.59
CA ASP A 47 18.67 7.29 6.38
C ASP A 47 17.18 7.36 6.04
N LEU A 48 16.73 8.55 5.63
CA LEU A 48 15.34 8.81 5.26
C LEU A 48 14.78 7.85 4.19
N PRO A 49 15.51 7.52 3.10
CA PRO A 49 14.99 6.60 2.09
C PRO A 49 14.65 5.20 2.63
N GLY A 50 15.40 4.70 3.62
CA GLY A 50 15.12 3.40 4.22
C GLY A 50 13.86 3.43 5.09
N VAL A 51 13.68 4.49 5.89
CA VAL A 51 12.44 4.71 6.66
C VAL A 51 11.24 4.79 5.72
N LEU A 52 11.33 5.58 4.65
CA LEU A 52 10.26 5.69 3.65
C LEU A 52 9.99 4.36 2.94
N ALA A 53 11.02 3.57 2.63
CA ALA A 53 10.84 2.27 2.00
C ALA A 53 10.03 1.30 2.89
N VAL A 54 10.31 1.27 4.20
CA VAL A 54 9.63 0.37 5.15
C VAL A 54 8.21 0.85 5.47
N HIS A 55 8.01 2.16 5.62
CA HIS A 55 6.74 2.71 6.06
C HIS A 55 5.78 3.01 4.91
N CYS A 56 6.29 3.50 3.78
CA CYS A 56 5.49 3.89 2.62
C CYS A 56 5.47 2.83 1.51
N GLY A 57 6.55 2.06 1.35
CA GLY A 57 6.71 1.07 0.27
C GLY A 57 5.55 0.06 0.16
N PRO A 58 5.12 -0.60 1.25
CA PRO A 58 3.98 -1.53 1.21
C PRO A 58 2.68 -0.87 0.75
N GLY A 59 2.44 0.39 1.14
CA GLY A 59 1.26 1.14 0.72
C GLY A 59 1.28 1.46 -0.77
N PHE A 60 2.40 1.93 -1.30
CA PHE A 60 2.56 2.15 -2.74
C PHE A 60 2.41 0.86 -3.54
N LEU A 61 2.98 -0.26 -3.07
CA LEU A 61 2.84 -1.55 -3.72
C LEU A 61 1.37 -2.01 -3.72
N ALA A 62 0.67 -1.88 -2.60
CA ALA A 62 -0.75 -2.22 -2.50
C ALA A 62 -1.61 -1.38 -3.48
N ALA A 63 -1.38 -0.07 -3.53
CA ALA A 63 -2.05 0.82 -4.46
C ALA A 63 -1.78 0.44 -5.92
N ALA A 64 -0.51 0.16 -6.27
CA ALA A 64 -0.13 -0.26 -7.62
C ALA A 64 -0.83 -1.57 -8.02
N ILE A 65 -0.86 -2.57 -7.13
CA ILE A 65 -1.56 -3.84 -7.39
C ILE A 65 -3.06 -3.60 -7.64
N ILE A 66 -3.73 -2.77 -6.82
CA ILE A 66 -5.14 -2.45 -7.02
C ILE A 66 -5.36 -1.81 -8.39
N VAL A 67 -4.57 -0.80 -8.75
CA VAL A 67 -4.66 -0.11 -10.04
C VAL A 67 -4.45 -1.09 -11.20
N LEU A 68 -3.40 -1.90 -11.14
CA LEU A 68 -3.09 -2.90 -12.18
C LEU A 68 -4.23 -3.93 -12.35
N VAL A 69 -4.81 -4.41 -11.24
CA VAL A 69 -5.94 -5.34 -11.29
C VAL A 69 -7.18 -4.66 -11.89
N MET A 70 -7.48 -3.41 -11.51
CA MET A 70 -8.59 -2.65 -12.07
C MET A 70 -8.42 -2.43 -13.58
N MET A 71 -7.23 -2.02 -14.02
CA MET A 71 -6.91 -1.83 -15.44
C MET A 71 -7.06 -3.13 -16.24
N ARG A 72 -6.56 -4.25 -15.70
CA ARG A 72 -6.72 -5.57 -16.33
C ARG A 72 -8.19 -5.96 -16.48
N ARG A 73 -9.01 -5.75 -15.43
CA ARG A 73 -10.44 -6.05 -15.47
C ARG A 73 -11.20 -5.20 -16.48
N SER A 74 -10.85 -3.92 -16.59
CA SER A 74 -11.46 -3.01 -17.57
C SER A 74 -11.16 -3.41 -19.00
N ARG A 75 -9.91 -3.84 -19.31
CA ARG A 75 -9.54 -4.34 -20.64
C ARG A 75 -10.31 -5.59 -21.02
N VAL A 76 -10.38 -6.59 -20.13
CA VAL A 76 -11.14 -7.83 -20.37
C VAL A 76 -12.63 -7.53 -20.57
N LYS A 77 -13.19 -6.53 -19.88
CA LYS A 77 -14.57 -6.12 -20.07
C LYS A 77 -14.79 -5.48 -21.46
N ALA A 78 -13.85 -4.66 -21.92
CA ALA A 78 -13.92 -4.01 -23.22
C ALA A 78 -13.81 -5.00 -24.39
N GLU A 79 -12.97 -6.05 -24.27
CA GLU A 79 -12.82 -7.09 -25.30
C GLU A 79 -14.03 -8.03 -25.44
N ARG A 80 -14.96 -8.02 -24.46
CA ARG A 80 -16.17 -8.87 -24.45
C ARG A 80 -17.42 -8.18 -25.00
N VAL A 81 -17.34 -6.88 -25.30
CA VAL A 81 -18.42 -6.06 -25.87
C VAL A 81 -18.17 -5.91 -27.35
#